data_AF-A0A8J2S7I5-F1
#
_entry.id   AF-A0A8J2S7I5-F1
#
_cell.length_a   1.000
_cell.length_b   1.000
_cell.length_c   1.000
_cell.angle_alpha   90.00
_cell.angle_beta   90.00
_cell.angle_gamma   90.00
#
_symmetry.space_group_name_H-M   'P 1'
#
loop_
_entity.id
_entity.type
_entity.pdbx_description
1 polymer ?
#
loop_
_entity_poly.entity_id
_entity_poly.type
_entity_poly.pdbx_seq_one_letter_code
_entity_poly.pdbx_strand_id
1 'polypeptide(L)'
;MGKGAGKGRGKKKGKKDKVQVIPGGLTAEEEKDRQLKAKKAFEYFKETKVEEKKFDTYRQEREQLNYFWIVEKKRLEDKKAELRNKERELQDLEEKHAVEVKVYKQRVKHLLYEHQDEVTQEKTKGEEALSQTQTAHRLDEAELKADRRALRLQKQENELAHDAFLNSLKATHDRAVHDLRKEFARKGTEVQKLYEAKTKAVREALEEERKKDCGAIERQKNVHIEQLMASHEKAFAEIKNYYNDITHNNLDLIKSLKEEVADVRRREIQDEKAMETVARENRRMAEPFKKAKEDVAVLTKELEAYDGEKALLRQAKARLLVAENRLNSLKWEDEVLRQKHLEVVAQRDELKEKHRELISEVKQKASFKHLLLEKKLDAVAEQLEARDAQLDDALSRANVDVSRLSKEAAAQRARAKDIIGRKDAELASINDETSRIVAAHQDLMDAVAQKMTDLGVPTAELGFAPLQTSALQTSVFQQSRVPSQRRQTVVQDQLPVQTASLEVSGAHAASPVAVAMPQAV
;
A
#
# COMPACT_ATOMS: atom_id res chain seq x y z
N MET A 1 -19.55 -111.87 -17.52
CA MET A 1 -19.58 -113.22 -16.87
C MET A 1 -20.92 -113.87 -17.16
N GLY A 2 -21.04 -115.21 -17.06
CA GLY A 2 -22.19 -116.00 -17.58
C GLY A 2 -22.09 -116.19 -19.10
N LYS A 3 -22.10 -117.37 -19.73
CA LYS A 3 -22.67 -118.73 -19.46
C LYS A 3 -24.22 -118.75 -19.42
N GLY A 4 -24.93 -119.57 -20.21
CA GLY A 4 -24.53 -120.40 -21.37
C GLY A 4 -25.48 -121.58 -21.68
N ALA A 5 -25.41 -122.13 -22.91
CA ALA A 5 -26.09 -123.37 -23.39
C ALA A 5 -27.64 -123.34 -23.48
N GLY A 6 -28.33 -124.18 -24.30
CA GLY A 6 -27.83 -125.17 -25.27
C GLY A 6 -28.91 -125.93 -26.08
N LYS A 7 -28.44 -126.89 -26.89
CA LYS A 7 -29.10 -127.86 -27.83
C LYS A 7 -30.48 -128.45 -27.40
N GLY A 8 -31.31 -129.01 -28.30
CA GLY A 8 -31.13 -129.28 -29.75
C GLY A 8 -32.21 -130.17 -30.42
N ARG A 9 -31.87 -130.80 -31.55
CA ARG A 9 -32.77 -131.60 -32.44
C ARG A 9 -33.03 -133.05 -31.96
N GLY A 10 -34.19 -133.62 -32.34
CA GLY A 10 -34.45 -135.08 -32.35
C GLY A 10 -35.38 -135.51 -33.51
N LYS A 11 -35.13 -136.66 -34.16
CA LYS A 11 -35.91 -137.16 -35.34
C LYS A 11 -35.69 -138.66 -35.63
N LYS A 12 -36.73 -139.50 -35.48
CA LYS A 12 -36.95 -140.88 -36.03
C LYS A 12 -38.39 -141.30 -35.66
N LYS A 13 -39.26 -141.98 -36.43
CA LYS A 13 -39.23 -142.81 -37.67
C LYS A 13 -39.15 -144.34 -37.48
N GLY A 14 -40.32 -145.00 -37.35
CA GLY A 14 -40.72 -146.08 -38.28
C GLY A 14 -40.88 -147.54 -37.79
N LYS A 15 -42.11 -148.07 -37.92
CA LYS A 15 -42.55 -149.45 -38.31
C LYS A 15 -44.07 -149.33 -38.60
N LYS A 16 -44.72 -149.81 -39.67
CA LYS A 16 -44.50 -150.87 -40.67
C LYS A 16 -44.77 -152.30 -40.17
N ASP A 17 -45.87 -152.90 -40.63
CA ASP A 17 -46.03 -154.33 -40.98
C ASP A 17 -47.19 -154.52 -42.00
N LYS A 18 -47.41 -155.73 -42.54
CA LYS A 18 -48.23 -156.02 -43.75
C LYS A 18 -49.20 -157.22 -43.62
N VAL A 19 -50.44 -157.07 -44.12
CA VAL A 19 -51.36 -158.11 -44.69
C VAL A 19 -52.34 -157.37 -45.66
N GLN A 20 -52.65 -157.68 -46.93
CA GLN A 20 -52.20 -158.65 -47.96
C GLN A 20 -53.07 -159.93 -48.20
N VAL A 21 -53.64 -160.07 -49.42
CA VAL A 21 -54.51 -161.17 -49.99
C VAL A 21 -55.88 -161.36 -49.27
N ILE A 22 -57.04 -161.76 -49.84
CA ILE A 22 -57.47 -162.46 -51.09
C ILE A 22 -58.68 -161.73 -51.76
N PRO A 23 -58.87 -161.78 -53.10
CA PRO A 23 -59.94 -161.05 -53.80
C PRO A 23 -61.26 -161.82 -54.01
N GLY A 24 -62.34 -161.07 -54.27
CA GLY A 24 -63.60 -161.53 -54.87
C GLY A 24 -64.05 -160.54 -55.96
N GLY A 25 -64.74 -161.01 -57.00
CA GLY A 25 -65.03 -160.22 -58.21
C GLY A 25 -66.07 -159.11 -58.02
N LEU A 26 -65.89 -158.01 -58.75
CA LEU A 26 -66.81 -156.87 -58.86
C LEU A 26 -67.17 -156.65 -60.33
N THR A 27 -68.33 -156.04 -60.61
CA THR A 27 -68.78 -155.82 -62.00
C THR A 27 -68.42 -154.42 -62.51
N ALA A 28 -68.42 -154.24 -63.84
CA ALA A 28 -67.77 -153.12 -64.54
C ALA A 28 -68.37 -151.71 -64.32
N GLU A 29 -69.36 -151.56 -63.44
CA GLU A 29 -69.98 -150.27 -63.11
C GLU A 29 -69.38 -149.63 -61.84
N GLU A 30 -69.04 -150.44 -60.84
CA GLU A 30 -68.56 -149.98 -59.52
C GLU A 30 -67.17 -149.29 -59.60
N GLU A 31 -66.36 -149.69 -60.58
CA GLU A 31 -64.99 -149.17 -60.75
C GLU A 31 -64.98 -147.70 -61.24
N LYS A 32 -65.98 -147.29 -62.02
CA LYS A 32 -66.14 -145.88 -62.46
C LYS A 32 -66.48 -144.97 -61.29
N ASP A 33 -67.38 -145.40 -60.42
CA ASP A 33 -67.84 -144.61 -59.27
C ASP A 33 -66.73 -144.47 -58.21
N ARG A 34 -65.90 -145.50 -58.03
CA ARG A 34 -64.65 -145.42 -57.25
C ARG A 34 -63.68 -144.36 -57.79
N GLN A 35 -63.51 -144.25 -59.11
CA GLN A 35 -62.65 -143.22 -59.71
C GLN A 35 -63.22 -141.80 -59.51
N LEU A 36 -64.54 -141.62 -59.59
CA LEU A 36 -65.19 -140.33 -59.34
C LEU A 36 -64.99 -139.87 -57.89
N LYS A 37 -65.17 -140.79 -56.92
CA LYS A 37 -64.93 -140.55 -55.49
C LYS A 37 -63.46 -140.19 -55.20
N ALA A 38 -62.51 -140.86 -55.89
CA ALA A 38 -61.09 -140.54 -55.76
C ALA A 38 -60.71 -139.14 -56.28
N LYS A 39 -61.32 -138.68 -57.39
CA LYS A 39 -61.11 -137.31 -57.90
C LYS A 39 -61.58 -136.25 -56.90
N LYS A 40 -62.81 -136.37 -56.40
CA LYS A 40 -63.37 -135.44 -55.38
C LYS A 40 -62.51 -135.39 -54.12
N ALA A 41 -62.01 -136.53 -53.64
CA ALA A 41 -61.10 -136.57 -52.49
C ALA A 41 -59.78 -135.84 -52.74
N PHE A 42 -59.25 -135.88 -53.98
CA PHE A 42 -58.05 -135.13 -54.35
C PHE A 42 -58.31 -133.62 -54.51
N GLU A 43 -59.51 -133.22 -54.94
CA GLU A 43 -59.95 -131.83 -55.00
C GLU A 43 -60.06 -131.23 -53.58
N TYR A 44 -60.74 -131.91 -52.64
CA TYR A 44 -60.79 -131.47 -51.24
C TYR A 44 -59.41 -131.44 -50.56
N PHE A 45 -58.49 -132.36 -50.92
CA PHE A 45 -57.10 -132.30 -50.46
C PHE A 45 -56.35 -131.08 -51.02
N LYS A 46 -56.59 -130.73 -52.28
CA LYS A 46 -56.00 -129.53 -52.91
C LYS A 46 -56.54 -128.25 -52.27
N GLU A 47 -57.82 -128.21 -51.92
CA GLU A 47 -58.47 -127.09 -51.22
C GLU A 47 -57.91 -126.93 -49.80
N THR A 48 -57.84 -127.99 -49.00
CA THR A 48 -57.19 -127.93 -47.67
C THR A 48 -55.71 -127.53 -47.76
N LYS A 49 -54.97 -127.89 -48.82
CA LYS A 49 -53.61 -127.37 -49.06
C LYS A 49 -53.53 -125.93 -49.57
N VAL A 50 -54.64 -125.31 -49.96
CA VAL A 50 -54.74 -123.86 -50.18
C VAL A 50 -55.14 -123.16 -48.87
N GLU A 51 -56.01 -123.74 -48.07
CA GLU A 51 -56.40 -123.22 -46.76
C GLU A 51 -55.24 -123.25 -45.75
N GLU A 52 -54.45 -124.33 -45.69
CA GLU A 52 -53.21 -124.38 -44.90
C GLU A 52 -52.28 -123.20 -45.24
N LYS A 53 -52.09 -122.91 -46.53
CA LYS A 53 -51.24 -121.79 -46.98
C LYS A 53 -51.80 -120.44 -46.59
N LYS A 54 -53.11 -120.23 -46.71
CA LYS A 54 -53.78 -119.01 -46.24
C LYS A 54 -53.68 -118.86 -44.73
N PHE A 55 -53.80 -119.96 -43.98
CA PHE A 55 -53.64 -119.97 -42.53
C PHE A 55 -52.20 -119.61 -42.12
N ASP A 56 -51.19 -120.16 -42.81
CA ASP A 56 -49.79 -119.80 -42.59
C ASP A 56 -49.48 -118.33 -42.98
N THR A 57 -50.09 -117.77 -44.04
CA THR A 57 -49.93 -116.34 -44.35
C THR A 57 -50.64 -115.44 -43.32
N TYR A 58 -51.90 -115.72 -42.98
CA TYR A 58 -52.61 -114.97 -41.92
C TYR A 58 -51.89 -115.07 -40.57
N ARG A 59 -51.27 -116.21 -40.27
CA ARG A 59 -50.45 -116.38 -39.08
C ARG A 59 -49.18 -115.51 -39.13
N GLN A 60 -48.48 -115.46 -40.27
CA GLN A 60 -47.31 -114.59 -40.45
C GLN A 60 -47.70 -113.10 -40.40
N GLU A 61 -48.80 -112.70 -41.03
CA GLU A 61 -49.36 -111.34 -40.96
C GLU A 61 -49.75 -110.97 -39.52
N ARG A 62 -50.35 -111.89 -38.76
CA ARG A 62 -50.64 -111.68 -37.33
C ARG A 62 -49.38 -111.60 -36.48
N GLU A 63 -48.37 -112.42 -36.75
CA GLU A 63 -47.06 -112.37 -36.07
C GLU A 63 -46.32 -111.05 -36.38
N GLN A 64 -46.38 -110.55 -37.62
CA GLN A 64 -45.85 -109.24 -38.03
C GLN A 64 -46.63 -108.07 -37.41
N LEU A 65 -47.96 -108.09 -37.47
CA LEU A 65 -48.81 -107.05 -36.90
C LEU A 65 -48.63 -106.97 -35.37
N ASN A 66 -48.50 -108.11 -34.69
CA ASN A 66 -48.16 -108.17 -33.27
C ASN A 66 -46.74 -107.63 -32.99
N TYR A 67 -45.75 -107.92 -33.84
CA TYR A 67 -44.41 -107.33 -33.72
C TYR A 67 -44.45 -105.81 -33.90
N PHE A 68 -45.12 -105.28 -34.94
CA PHE A 68 -45.30 -103.84 -35.12
C PHE A 68 -46.05 -103.20 -33.95
N TRP A 69 -47.10 -103.85 -33.43
CA TRP A 69 -47.82 -103.36 -32.25
C TRP A 69 -46.93 -103.31 -31.01
N ILE A 70 -46.11 -104.34 -30.75
CA ILE A 70 -45.13 -104.33 -29.64
C ILE A 70 -44.10 -103.22 -29.83
N VAL A 71 -43.56 -103.06 -31.05
CA VAL A 71 -42.53 -102.04 -31.36
C VAL A 71 -43.10 -100.62 -31.25
N GLU A 72 -44.28 -100.33 -31.79
CA GLU A 72 -44.88 -99.00 -31.70
C GLU A 72 -45.43 -98.70 -30.30
N LYS A 73 -45.98 -99.69 -29.59
CA LYS A 73 -46.30 -99.55 -28.17
C LYS A 73 -45.05 -99.19 -27.37
N LYS A 74 -43.93 -99.89 -27.60
CA LYS A 74 -42.66 -99.56 -26.93
C LYS A 74 -42.15 -98.18 -27.34
N ARG A 75 -42.15 -97.81 -28.63
CA ARG A 75 -41.77 -96.47 -29.09
C ARG A 75 -42.60 -95.37 -28.44
N LEU A 76 -43.90 -95.61 -28.24
CA LEU A 76 -44.81 -94.69 -27.54
C LEU A 76 -44.49 -94.62 -26.04
N GLU A 77 -44.13 -95.73 -25.40
CA GLU A 77 -43.71 -95.77 -23.99
C GLU A 77 -42.34 -95.09 -23.78
N ASP A 78 -41.37 -95.34 -24.68
CA ASP A 78 -40.05 -94.71 -24.74
C ASP A 78 -40.21 -93.19 -24.96
N LYS A 79 -41.03 -92.75 -25.93
CA LYS A 79 -41.29 -91.31 -26.17
C LYS A 79 -42.05 -90.65 -25.02
N LYS A 80 -42.95 -91.35 -24.34
CA LYS A 80 -43.56 -90.88 -23.08
C LYS A 80 -42.57 -90.82 -21.92
N ALA A 81 -41.48 -91.60 -21.94
CA ALA A 81 -40.40 -91.47 -20.97
C ALA A 81 -39.47 -90.28 -21.31
N GLU A 82 -39.11 -90.08 -22.58
CA GLU A 82 -38.39 -88.89 -23.05
C GLU A 82 -39.13 -87.60 -22.69
N LEU A 83 -40.45 -87.51 -22.96
CA LEU A 83 -41.27 -86.34 -22.65
C LEU A 83 -41.21 -86.02 -21.15
N ARG A 84 -41.47 -87.01 -20.28
CA ARG A 84 -41.40 -86.84 -18.82
C ARG A 84 -40.02 -86.48 -18.29
N ASN A 85 -38.96 -86.88 -19.00
CA ASN A 85 -37.60 -86.44 -18.66
C ASN A 85 -37.36 -84.99 -19.11
N LYS A 86 -37.88 -84.56 -20.26
CA LYS A 86 -37.80 -83.16 -20.70
C LYS A 86 -38.67 -82.20 -19.88
N GLU A 87 -39.83 -82.64 -19.43
CA GLU A 87 -40.66 -81.91 -18.45
C GLU A 87 -39.90 -81.69 -17.13
N ARG A 88 -39.18 -82.71 -16.64
CA ARG A 88 -38.30 -82.59 -15.47
C ARG A 88 -37.10 -81.69 -15.73
N GLU A 89 -36.39 -81.85 -16.85
CA GLU A 89 -35.26 -80.97 -17.21
C GLU A 89 -35.68 -79.50 -17.29
N LEU A 90 -36.90 -79.22 -17.78
CA LEU A 90 -37.46 -77.87 -17.79
C LEU A 90 -37.74 -77.36 -16.37
N GLN A 91 -38.43 -78.15 -15.53
CA GLN A 91 -38.66 -77.81 -14.12
C GLN A 91 -37.34 -77.55 -13.37
N ASP A 92 -36.35 -78.42 -13.57
CA ASP A 92 -34.98 -78.30 -13.04
C ASP A 92 -34.31 -76.97 -13.42
N LEU A 93 -34.57 -76.46 -14.62
CA LEU A 93 -34.03 -75.19 -15.13
C LEU A 93 -34.83 -73.99 -14.60
N GLU A 94 -36.16 -74.10 -14.51
CA GLU A 94 -37.03 -73.09 -13.91
C GLU A 94 -36.73 -72.91 -12.42
N GLU A 95 -36.49 -73.99 -11.68
CA GLU A 95 -36.09 -73.94 -10.26
C GLU A 95 -34.70 -73.33 -10.08
N LYS A 96 -33.71 -73.69 -10.93
CA LYS A 96 -32.38 -73.05 -10.93
C LYS A 96 -32.48 -71.55 -11.22
N HIS A 97 -33.22 -71.16 -12.25
CA HIS A 97 -33.41 -69.75 -12.59
C HIS A 97 -34.16 -68.99 -11.48
N ALA A 98 -35.15 -69.60 -10.84
CA ALA A 98 -35.84 -69.00 -9.70
C ALA A 98 -34.93 -68.84 -8.46
N VAL A 99 -33.92 -69.69 -8.28
CA VAL A 99 -32.86 -69.54 -7.27
C VAL A 99 -31.89 -68.43 -7.66
N GLU A 100 -31.39 -68.41 -8.90
CA GLU A 100 -30.53 -67.35 -9.42
C GLU A 100 -31.17 -65.96 -9.28
N VAL A 101 -32.44 -65.82 -9.67
CA VAL A 101 -33.20 -64.56 -9.52
C VAL A 101 -33.34 -64.15 -8.06
N LYS A 102 -33.42 -65.08 -7.10
CA LYS A 102 -33.40 -64.77 -5.66
C LYS A 102 -32.01 -64.29 -5.22
N VAL A 103 -30.94 -64.96 -5.66
CA VAL A 103 -29.54 -64.57 -5.36
C VAL A 103 -29.21 -63.20 -5.95
N TYR A 104 -29.57 -62.92 -7.21
CA TYR A 104 -29.40 -61.59 -7.81
C TYR A 104 -30.22 -60.52 -7.09
N LYS A 105 -31.47 -60.78 -6.73
CA LYS A 105 -32.29 -59.85 -5.92
C LYS A 105 -31.68 -59.60 -4.53
N GLN A 106 -31.08 -60.61 -3.90
CA GLN A 106 -30.34 -60.44 -2.66
C GLN A 106 -29.06 -59.62 -2.87
N ARG A 107 -28.25 -59.91 -3.91
CA ARG A 107 -27.00 -59.19 -4.18
C ARG A 107 -27.24 -57.71 -4.52
N VAL A 108 -28.28 -57.39 -5.29
CA VAL A 108 -28.71 -56.01 -5.54
C VAL A 108 -29.16 -55.32 -4.25
N LYS A 109 -29.87 -56.00 -3.34
CA LYS A 109 -30.20 -55.44 -2.03
C LYS A 109 -28.96 -55.16 -1.17
N HIS A 110 -27.99 -56.08 -1.10
CA HIS A 110 -26.75 -55.86 -0.35
C HIS A 110 -25.99 -54.66 -0.92
N LEU A 111 -25.78 -54.60 -2.24
CA LEU A 111 -25.09 -53.47 -2.89
C LEU A 111 -25.80 -52.12 -2.66
N LEU A 112 -27.13 -52.11 -2.61
CA LEU A 112 -27.90 -50.90 -2.27
C LEU A 112 -27.78 -50.51 -0.79
N TYR A 113 -27.68 -51.47 0.13
CA TYR A 113 -27.42 -51.20 1.55
C TYR A 113 -25.97 -50.77 1.81
N GLU A 114 -25.00 -51.42 1.17
CA GLU A 114 -23.58 -51.06 1.20
C GLU A 114 -23.38 -49.62 0.70
N HIS A 115 -23.90 -49.29 -0.48
CA HIS A 115 -23.83 -47.94 -1.01
C HIS A 115 -24.58 -46.90 -0.15
N GLN A 116 -25.73 -47.28 0.42
CA GLN A 116 -26.46 -46.38 1.32
C GLN A 116 -25.69 -46.15 2.62
N ASP A 117 -25.02 -47.16 3.17
CA ASP A 117 -24.18 -47.07 4.36
C ASP A 117 -22.94 -46.20 4.10
N GLU A 118 -22.21 -46.45 3.00
CA GLU A 118 -21.11 -45.61 2.50
C GLU A 118 -21.54 -44.14 2.42
N VAL A 119 -22.68 -43.85 1.78
CA VAL A 119 -23.22 -42.50 1.64
C VAL A 119 -23.60 -41.87 2.99
N THR A 120 -24.01 -42.64 4.00
CA THR A 120 -24.20 -42.11 5.37
C THR A 120 -22.89 -41.94 6.13
N GLN A 121 -21.90 -42.81 5.93
CA GLN A 121 -20.57 -42.67 6.53
C GLN A 121 -19.83 -41.44 6.00
N GLU A 122 -19.83 -41.19 4.69
CA GLU A 122 -19.20 -39.99 4.12
C GLU A 122 -19.93 -38.70 4.49
N LYS A 123 -21.27 -38.74 4.64
CA LYS A 123 -22.03 -37.59 5.16
C LYS A 123 -21.69 -37.29 6.61
N THR A 124 -21.67 -38.30 7.48
CA THR A 124 -21.33 -38.09 8.90
C THR A 124 -19.89 -37.62 9.09
N LYS A 125 -18.91 -38.19 8.36
CA LYS A 125 -17.52 -37.67 8.31
C LYS A 125 -17.47 -36.20 7.85
N GLY A 126 -18.26 -35.84 6.83
CA GLY A 126 -18.36 -34.46 6.34
C GLY A 126 -18.97 -33.49 7.36
N GLU A 127 -20.04 -33.91 8.05
CA GLU A 127 -20.69 -33.13 9.12
C GLU A 127 -19.78 -33.00 10.36
N GLU A 128 -19.04 -34.05 10.72
CA GLU A 128 -18.03 -34.04 11.79
C GLU A 128 -16.87 -33.09 11.46
N ALA A 129 -16.31 -33.16 10.24
CA ALA A 129 -15.25 -32.27 9.80
C ALA A 129 -15.72 -30.80 9.72
N LEU A 130 -16.96 -30.56 9.30
CA LEU A 130 -17.58 -29.23 9.32
C LEU A 130 -17.79 -28.72 10.77
N SER A 131 -18.16 -29.60 11.70
CA SER A 131 -18.30 -29.26 13.12
C SER A 131 -16.95 -28.97 13.79
N GLN A 132 -15.91 -29.74 13.47
CA GLN A 132 -14.54 -29.52 13.93
C GLN A 132 -13.96 -28.19 13.42
N THR A 133 -14.13 -27.88 12.12
CA THR A 133 -13.68 -26.59 11.56
C THR A 133 -14.48 -25.41 12.12
N GLN A 134 -15.79 -25.53 12.30
CA GLN A 134 -16.59 -24.51 12.99
C GLN A 134 -16.20 -24.31 14.47
N THR A 135 -15.80 -25.36 15.19
CA THR A 135 -15.36 -25.21 16.58
C THR A 135 -13.96 -24.61 16.67
N ALA A 136 -13.02 -24.98 15.79
CA ALA A 136 -11.73 -24.34 15.65
C ALA A 136 -11.87 -22.82 15.39
N HIS A 137 -12.64 -22.42 14.36
CA HIS A 137 -12.85 -21.00 14.06
C HIS A 137 -13.50 -20.20 15.20
N ARG A 138 -14.33 -20.82 16.05
CA ARG A 138 -14.89 -20.18 17.25
C ARG A 138 -13.84 -19.98 18.35
N LEU A 139 -12.84 -20.85 18.44
CA LEU A 139 -11.68 -20.69 19.33
C LEU A 139 -10.74 -19.61 18.78
N ASP A 140 -10.36 -19.67 17.50
CA ASP A 140 -9.57 -18.64 16.81
C ASP A 140 -10.19 -17.24 17.02
N GLU A 141 -11.51 -17.11 16.81
CA GLU A 141 -12.25 -15.87 17.06
C GLU A 141 -12.23 -15.44 18.53
N ALA A 142 -12.22 -16.36 19.49
CA ALA A 142 -12.20 -16.04 20.92
C ALA A 142 -10.82 -15.56 21.37
N GLU A 143 -9.75 -16.19 20.87
CA GLU A 143 -8.36 -15.81 21.09
C GLU A 143 -8.05 -14.45 20.46
N LEU A 144 -8.39 -14.24 19.18
CA LEU A 144 -8.25 -12.93 18.52
C LEU A 144 -9.03 -11.82 19.23
N LYS A 145 -10.18 -12.13 19.85
CA LYS A 145 -10.93 -11.18 20.71
C LYS A 145 -10.25 -10.96 22.06
N ALA A 146 -9.51 -11.92 22.61
CA ALA A 146 -8.70 -11.77 23.81
C ALA A 146 -7.46 -10.91 23.54
N ASP A 147 -6.68 -11.23 22.51
CA ASP A 147 -5.49 -10.49 22.10
C ASP A 147 -5.82 -9.04 21.75
N ARG A 148 -6.92 -8.80 21.03
CA ARG A 148 -7.40 -7.44 20.74
C ARG A 148 -7.78 -6.65 22.00
N ARG A 149 -8.12 -7.31 23.12
CA ARG A 149 -8.33 -6.64 24.42
C ARG A 149 -7.01 -6.43 25.14
N ALA A 150 -6.12 -7.43 25.18
CA ALA A 150 -4.79 -7.33 25.79
C ALA A 150 -3.94 -6.22 25.15
N LEU A 151 -3.86 -6.18 23.82
CA LEU A 151 -3.13 -5.16 23.06
C LEU A 151 -3.72 -3.76 23.24
N ARG A 152 -5.04 -3.64 23.46
CA ARG A 152 -5.68 -2.35 23.81
C ARG A 152 -5.30 -1.88 25.21
N LEU A 153 -5.29 -2.77 26.19
CA LEU A 153 -4.86 -2.47 27.55
C LEU A 153 -3.37 -2.08 27.58
N GLN A 154 -2.51 -2.90 26.97
CA GLN A 154 -1.07 -2.61 26.85
C GLN A 154 -0.81 -1.28 26.12
N LYS A 155 -1.58 -0.97 25.07
CA LYS A 155 -1.50 0.34 24.41
C LYS A 155 -1.85 1.47 25.41
N GLN A 156 -2.96 1.35 26.14
CA GLN A 156 -3.41 2.36 27.10
C GLN A 156 -2.43 2.52 28.27
N GLU A 157 -1.84 1.44 28.76
CA GLU A 157 -0.77 1.44 29.77
C GLU A 157 0.48 2.17 29.25
N ASN A 158 0.89 1.91 28.01
CA ASN A 158 2.00 2.63 27.36
C ASN A 158 1.69 4.11 27.16
N GLU A 159 0.47 4.49 26.76
CA GLU A 159 0.05 5.89 26.65
C GLU A 159 0.09 6.60 28.01
N LEU A 160 -0.44 5.98 29.07
CA LEU A 160 -0.37 6.50 30.45
C LEU A 160 1.07 6.59 30.98
N ALA A 161 1.94 5.62 30.66
CA ALA A 161 3.34 5.64 31.04
C ALA A 161 4.12 6.77 30.33
N HIS A 162 3.85 7.01 29.04
CA HIS A 162 4.42 8.14 28.30
C HIS A 162 3.94 9.49 28.86
N ASP A 163 2.64 9.64 29.17
CA ASP A 163 2.11 10.86 29.78
C ASP A 163 2.69 11.10 31.18
N ALA A 164 2.84 10.06 32.01
CA ALA A 164 3.51 10.14 33.30
C ALA A 164 4.98 10.57 33.16
N PHE A 165 5.71 10.01 32.18
CA PHE A 165 7.09 10.41 31.88
C PHE A 165 7.17 11.87 31.40
N LEU A 166 6.31 12.29 30.47
CA LEU A 166 6.27 13.66 29.95
C LEU A 166 5.92 14.67 31.06
N ASN A 167 4.99 14.33 31.96
CA ASN A 167 4.63 15.20 33.09
C ASN A 167 5.74 15.24 34.15
N SER A 168 6.45 14.14 34.40
CA SER A 168 7.67 14.15 35.22
C SER A 168 8.76 15.02 34.59
N LEU A 169 9.00 14.90 33.28
CA LEU A 169 10.00 15.68 32.55
C LEU A 169 9.69 17.18 32.59
N LYS A 170 8.43 17.57 32.33
CA LYS A 170 7.95 18.96 32.52
C LYS A 170 8.22 19.44 33.94
N ALA A 171 7.81 18.69 34.96
CA ALA A 171 8.03 19.07 36.36
C ALA A 171 9.53 19.19 36.73
N THR A 172 10.43 18.43 36.10
CA THR A 172 11.89 18.64 36.26
C THR A 172 12.40 19.89 35.54
N HIS A 173 11.86 20.21 34.35
CA HIS A 173 12.18 21.42 33.62
C HIS A 173 11.68 22.68 34.35
N ASP A 174 10.44 22.67 34.85
CA ASP A 174 9.85 23.78 35.61
C ASP A 174 10.62 24.08 36.90
N ARG A 175 11.12 23.04 37.58
CA ARG A 175 12.05 23.19 38.73
C ARG A 175 13.37 23.84 38.30
N ALA A 176 14.01 23.33 37.24
CA ALA A 176 15.27 23.91 36.75
C ALA A 176 15.10 25.38 36.30
N VAL A 177 13.98 25.73 35.68
CA VAL A 177 13.62 27.11 35.32
C VAL A 177 13.34 27.96 36.56
N HIS A 178 12.67 27.42 37.59
CA HIS A 178 12.46 28.12 38.86
C HIS A 178 13.80 28.41 39.57
N ASP A 179 14.67 27.41 39.71
CA ASP A 179 15.96 27.56 40.38
C ASP A 179 16.88 28.50 39.61
N LEU A 180 16.89 28.46 38.27
CA LEU A 180 17.62 29.41 37.44
C LEU A 180 17.07 30.85 37.59
N ARG A 181 15.74 31.05 37.63
CA ARG A 181 15.13 32.36 37.93
C ARG A 181 15.52 32.85 39.33
N LYS A 182 15.54 31.96 40.33
CA LYS A 182 15.92 32.24 41.72
C LYS A 182 17.40 32.63 41.82
N GLU A 183 18.28 31.97 41.08
CA GLU A 183 19.69 32.37 40.96
C GLU A 183 19.84 33.74 40.29
N PHE A 184 19.16 34.02 39.18
CA PHE A 184 19.23 35.33 38.52
C PHE A 184 18.67 36.45 39.40
N ALA A 185 17.57 36.20 40.13
CA ALA A 185 17.07 37.14 41.13
C ALA A 185 18.10 37.38 42.24
N ARG A 186 18.74 36.33 42.77
CA ARG A 186 19.78 36.45 43.80
C ARG A 186 20.96 37.29 43.30
N LYS A 187 21.53 36.94 42.14
CA LYS A 187 22.63 37.66 41.47
C LYS A 187 22.25 39.12 41.19
N GLY A 188 21.03 39.38 40.75
CA GLY A 188 20.48 40.73 40.57
C GLY A 188 20.49 41.55 41.88
N THR A 189 19.98 40.98 42.97
CA THR A 189 19.98 41.67 44.28
C THR A 189 21.38 41.82 44.90
N GLU A 190 22.30 40.89 44.64
CA GLU A 190 23.71 40.99 45.04
C GLU A 190 24.39 42.16 44.31
N VAL A 191 24.21 42.25 42.99
CA VAL A 191 24.73 43.35 42.15
C VAL A 191 24.11 44.69 42.54
N GLN A 192 22.79 44.75 42.74
CA GLN A 192 22.10 45.96 43.19
C GLN A 192 22.69 46.47 44.52
N LYS A 193 22.78 45.61 45.54
CA LYS A 193 23.36 45.97 46.85
C LYS A 193 24.81 46.45 46.73
N LEU A 194 25.60 45.84 45.84
CA LEU A 194 26.99 46.27 45.57
C LEU A 194 27.05 47.69 45.00
N TYR A 195 26.17 48.05 44.06
CA TYR A 195 26.12 49.39 43.49
C TYR A 195 25.48 50.42 44.43
N GLU A 196 24.47 50.03 45.22
CA GLU A 196 23.90 50.87 46.29
C GLU A 196 24.95 51.19 47.35
N ALA A 197 25.71 50.20 47.82
CA ALA A 197 26.78 50.39 48.78
C ALA A 197 27.91 51.29 48.24
N LYS A 198 28.35 51.09 46.99
CA LYS A 198 29.31 51.97 46.32
C LYS A 198 28.80 53.40 46.19
N THR A 199 27.54 53.58 45.77
CA THR A 199 26.92 54.90 45.62
C THR A 199 26.79 55.62 46.96
N LYS A 200 26.43 54.88 48.02
CA LYS A 200 26.39 55.39 49.38
C LYS A 200 27.78 55.83 49.87
N ALA A 201 28.79 54.98 49.73
CA ALA A 201 30.16 55.29 50.16
C ALA A 201 30.74 56.52 49.43
N VAL A 202 30.47 56.69 48.14
CA VAL A 202 30.87 57.90 47.39
C VAL A 202 30.16 59.16 47.91
N ARG A 203 28.87 59.08 48.25
CA ARG A 203 28.14 60.21 48.87
C ARG A 203 28.70 60.55 50.26
N GLU A 204 28.96 59.54 51.09
CA GLU A 204 29.51 59.73 52.44
C GLU A 204 30.91 60.35 52.40
N ALA A 205 31.77 59.93 51.46
CA ALA A 205 33.09 60.53 51.23
C ALA A 205 33.00 62.01 50.79
N LEU A 206 32.16 62.32 49.79
CA LEU A 206 31.94 63.71 49.32
C LEU A 206 31.30 64.59 50.42
N GLU A 207 30.43 64.04 51.26
CA GLU A 207 29.92 64.74 52.43
C GLU A 207 30.99 65.01 53.50
N GLU A 208 31.91 64.07 53.71
CA GLU A 208 33.02 64.25 54.65
C GLU A 208 34.03 65.28 54.15
N GLU A 209 34.35 65.27 52.85
CA GLU A 209 35.15 66.29 52.17
C GLU A 209 34.49 67.68 52.30
N ARG A 210 33.21 67.80 51.94
CA ARG A 210 32.44 69.05 52.13
C ARG A 210 32.42 69.52 53.59
N LYS A 211 32.35 68.62 54.57
CA LYS A 211 32.41 68.95 56.01
C LYS A 211 33.81 69.46 56.40
N LYS A 212 34.89 68.89 55.87
CA LYS A 212 36.27 69.36 56.07
C LYS A 212 36.46 70.76 55.50
N ASP A 213 35.97 71.01 54.28
CA ASP A 213 36.06 72.31 53.60
C ASP A 213 35.23 73.39 54.28
N CYS A 214 33.97 73.11 54.64
CA CYS A 214 33.16 74.02 55.45
C CYS A 214 33.88 74.38 56.75
N GLY A 215 34.40 73.38 57.49
CA GLY A 215 35.15 73.62 58.72
C GLY A 215 36.48 74.35 58.52
N ALA A 216 37.12 74.24 57.35
CA ALA A 216 38.31 75.01 57.00
C ALA A 216 37.97 76.48 56.72
N ILE A 217 36.90 76.72 55.95
CA ILE A 217 36.37 78.07 55.67
C ILE A 217 35.88 78.74 56.95
N GLU A 218 35.22 78.00 57.86
CA GLU A 218 34.82 78.49 59.18
C GLU A 218 36.03 78.87 60.04
N ARG A 219 37.05 78.01 60.14
CA ARG A 219 38.30 78.34 60.84
C ARG A 219 38.99 79.57 60.26
N GLN A 220 39.08 79.68 58.93
CA GLN A 220 39.66 80.85 58.26
C GLN A 220 38.85 82.13 58.52
N LYS A 221 37.52 82.06 58.49
CA LYS A 221 36.64 83.18 58.81
C LYS A 221 36.74 83.58 60.28
N ASN A 222 36.82 82.64 61.20
CA ASN A 222 36.98 82.92 62.63
C ASN A 222 38.32 83.61 62.91
N VAL A 223 39.43 83.13 62.34
CA VAL A 223 40.73 83.81 62.41
C VAL A 223 40.68 85.22 61.80
N HIS A 224 39.94 85.41 60.69
CA HIS A 224 39.75 86.74 60.13
C HIS A 224 38.89 87.65 61.02
N ILE A 225 37.85 87.12 61.70
CA ILE A 225 37.04 87.84 62.68
C ILE A 225 37.90 88.22 63.89
N GLU A 226 38.74 87.32 64.41
CA GLU A 226 39.68 87.60 65.49
C GLU A 226 40.68 88.70 65.12
N GLN A 227 41.26 88.64 63.91
CA GLN A 227 42.13 89.70 63.38
C GLN A 227 41.40 91.03 63.21
N LEU A 228 40.15 91.02 62.72
CA LEU A 228 39.33 92.20 62.55
C LEU A 228 38.93 92.82 63.90
N MET A 229 38.56 92.00 64.89
CA MET A 229 38.29 92.43 66.26
C MET A 229 39.53 93.01 66.94
N ALA A 230 40.71 92.38 66.78
CA ALA A 230 41.97 92.91 67.28
C ALA A 230 42.37 94.22 66.58
N SER A 231 42.13 94.34 65.27
CA SER A 231 42.32 95.59 64.53
C SER A 231 41.33 96.67 64.93
N HIS A 232 40.10 96.31 65.30
CA HIS A 232 39.11 97.25 65.83
C HIS A 232 39.44 97.69 67.25
N GLU A 233 39.86 96.80 68.16
CA GLU A 233 40.30 97.22 69.50
C GLU A 233 41.57 98.07 69.42
N LYS A 234 42.51 97.75 68.52
CA LYS A 234 43.66 98.62 68.23
C LYS A 234 43.22 99.98 67.69
N ALA A 235 42.29 100.03 66.75
CA ALA A 235 41.74 101.29 66.24
C ALA A 235 40.96 102.07 67.32
N PHE A 236 40.23 101.40 68.22
CA PHE A 236 39.57 102.03 69.35
C PHE A 236 40.57 102.51 70.40
N ALA A 237 41.69 101.81 70.62
CA ALA A 237 42.79 102.28 71.45
C ALA A 237 43.49 103.48 70.81
N GLU A 238 43.72 103.47 69.50
CA GLU A 238 44.25 104.61 68.73
C GLU A 238 43.27 105.80 68.71
N ILE A 239 41.96 105.58 68.70
CA ILE A 239 40.94 106.63 68.81
C ILE A 239 40.85 107.16 70.26
N LYS A 240 40.91 106.29 71.28
CA LYS A 240 40.99 106.71 72.69
C LYS A 240 42.26 107.52 72.93
N ASN A 241 43.39 107.09 72.39
CA ASN A 241 44.65 107.81 72.43
C ASN A 241 44.53 109.12 71.65
N TYR A 242 43.99 109.14 70.43
CA TYR A 242 43.75 110.38 69.67
C TYR A 242 42.84 111.38 70.40
N TYR A 243 41.86 110.92 71.20
CA TYR A 243 41.05 111.82 72.05
C TYR A 243 41.75 112.22 73.36
N ASN A 244 42.62 111.38 73.94
CA ASN A 244 43.52 111.76 75.04
C ASN A 244 44.57 112.77 74.55
N ASP A 245 45.14 112.55 73.38
CA ASP A 245 46.07 113.43 72.68
C ASP A 245 45.36 114.69 72.23
N ILE A 246 44.09 114.67 71.81
CA ILE A 246 43.29 115.88 71.60
C ILE A 246 43.03 116.61 72.92
N THR A 247 42.81 115.93 74.05
CA THR A 247 42.61 116.66 75.32
C THR A 247 43.91 117.23 75.88
N HIS A 248 45.04 116.54 75.71
CA HIS A 248 46.38 117.05 76.03
C HIS A 248 46.80 118.16 75.08
N ASN A 249 46.62 117.97 73.77
CA ASN A 249 46.89 118.96 72.73
C ASN A 249 45.85 120.09 72.74
N ASN A 250 44.66 119.94 73.35
CA ASN A 250 43.75 121.06 73.64
C ASN A 250 44.25 121.85 74.85
N LEU A 251 44.84 121.20 75.87
CA LEU A 251 45.53 121.87 76.96
C LEU A 251 46.77 122.64 76.46
N ASP A 252 47.51 122.06 75.51
CA ASP A 252 48.66 122.71 74.87
C ASP A 252 48.24 123.70 73.76
N LEU A 253 47.09 123.55 73.12
CA LEU A 253 46.46 124.55 72.24
C LEU A 253 45.86 125.71 73.04
N ILE A 254 45.44 125.51 74.29
CA ILE A 254 45.12 126.60 75.22
C ILE A 254 46.37 127.41 75.61
N LYS A 255 47.57 126.82 75.53
CA LYS A 255 48.84 127.57 75.52
C LYS A 255 49.10 128.19 74.14
N SER A 256 49.11 127.40 73.07
CA SER A 256 49.56 127.84 71.75
C SER A 256 48.61 128.84 71.09
N LEU A 257 47.30 128.86 71.37
CA LEU A 257 46.39 129.91 70.88
C LEU A 257 46.71 131.30 71.43
N LYS A 258 47.59 131.43 72.44
CA LYS A 258 48.17 132.72 72.85
C LYS A 258 49.36 133.16 71.99
N GLU A 259 50.01 132.22 71.29
CA GLU A 259 51.17 132.44 70.42
C GLU A 259 50.79 132.40 68.93
N GLU A 260 49.91 131.49 68.53
CA GLU A 260 49.59 131.14 67.14
C GLU A 260 48.62 132.12 66.46
N VAL A 261 48.09 133.10 67.19
CA VAL A 261 47.53 134.35 66.60
C VAL A 261 48.59 135.05 65.72
N ALA A 262 49.89 134.84 65.99
CA ALA A 262 50.97 135.35 65.15
C ALA A 262 51.17 134.55 63.85
N ASP A 263 50.77 133.27 63.78
CA ASP A 263 51.28 132.32 62.78
C ASP A 263 50.25 131.72 61.80
N VAL A 264 48.95 131.95 62.03
CA VAL A 264 47.86 131.56 61.09
C VAL A 264 48.04 132.13 59.66
N ARG A 265 48.88 133.17 59.48
CA ARG A 265 49.23 133.74 58.16
C ARG A 265 50.04 132.83 57.22
N ARG A 266 50.47 131.62 57.62
CA ARG A 266 51.65 130.98 57.01
C ARG A 266 51.51 129.59 56.39
N ARG A 267 50.31 129.00 56.25
CA ARG A 267 50.17 127.57 55.85
C ARG A 267 49.10 127.26 54.78
N GLU A 268 49.21 127.89 53.61
CA GLU A 268 48.54 127.49 52.36
C GLU A 268 49.11 126.17 51.74
N ILE A 269 49.76 125.31 52.54
CA ILE A 269 50.61 124.22 52.07
C ILE A 269 50.05 122.86 52.54
N GLN A 270 48.79 122.54 52.16
CA GLN A 270 48.18 121.23 52.45
C GLN A 270 47.41 120.56 51.29
N ASP A 271 47.30 121.18 50.12
CA ASP A 271 46.64 120.58 48.94
C ASP A 271 47.35 119.31 48.42
N GLU A 272 48.62 119.11 48.79
CA GLU A 272 49.47 118.01 48.35
C GLU A 272 48.97 116.61 48.79
N LYS A 273 48.09 116.52 49.80
CA LYS A 273 47.56 115.25 50.33
C LYS A 273 46.46 114.59 49.49
N ALA A 274 45.90 115.28 48.49
CA ALA A 274 44.76 114.75 47.72
C ALA A 274 45.12 113.55 46.83
N MET A 275 46.37 113.45 46.35
CA MET A 275 46.75 112.53 45.27
C MET A 275 46.83 111.05 45.68
N GLU A 276 47.13 110.73 46.94
CA GLU A 276 47.38 109.36 47.39
C GLU A 276 46.10 108.50 47.46
N THR A 277 44.95 109.13 47.68
CA THR A 277 43.64 108.45 47.81
C THR A 277 43.24 107.69 46.56
N VAL A 278 43.46 108.27 45.37
CA VAL A 278 43.07 107.74 44.06
C VAL A 278 43.84 106.46 43.71
N ALA A 279 45.12 106.38 44.08
CA ALA A 279 45.97 105.21 43.83
C ALA A 279 45.49 103.95 44.57
N ARG A 280 44.77 104.11 45.69
CA ARG A 280 44.27 103.03 46.55
C ARG A 280 43.01 102.36 46.00
N GLU A 281 42.09 103.11 45.40
CA GLU A 281 40.86 102.52 44.84
C GLU A 281 41.10 101.70 43.57
N ASN A 282 42.02 102.14 42.69
CA ASN A 282 42.39 101.38 41.50
C ASN A 282 42.96 99.98 41.84
N ARG A 283 43.64 99.82 43.00
CA ARG A 283 44.09 98.51 43.48
C ARG A 283 42.94 97.62 44.00
N ARG A 284 41.83 98.20 44.49
CA ARG A 284 40.66 97.45 44.98
C ARG A 284 39.87 96.79 43.85
N MET A 285 39.86 97.39 42.65
CA MET A 285 39.03 96.94 41.52
C MET A 285 39.69 95.88 40.62
N ALA A 286 41.01 95.65 40.74
CA ALA A 286 41.74 94.72 39.87
C ALA A 286 41.41 93.23 40.14
N GLU A 287 41.20 92.86 41.40
CA GLU A 287 40.97 91.48 41.83
C GLU A 287 39.59 90.93 41.37
N PRO A 288 38.46 91.67 41.54
CA PRO A 288 37.17 91.26 40.98
C PRO A 288 37.18 91.15 39.45
N PHE A 289 37.89 92.04 38.75
CA PHE A 289 37.99 92.01 37.29
C PHE A 289 38.80 90.82 36.77
N LYS A 290 39.78 90.33 37.55
CA LYS A 290 40.52 89.10 37.23
C LYS A 290 39.61 87.87 37.36
N LYS A 291 38.86 87.75 38.46
CA LYS A 291 37.91 86.64 38.68
C LYS A 291 36.83 86.58 37.60
N ALA A 292 36.21 87.72 37.27
CA ALA A 292 35.22 87.78 36.19
C ALA A 292 35.77 87.35 34.81
N LYS A 293 37.07 87.53 34.54
CA LYS A 293 37.73 86.98 33.33
C LYS A 293 37.98 85.48 33.41
N GLU A 294 38.30 84.96 34.60
CA GLU A 294 38.53 83.54 34.84
C GLU A 294 37.20 82.76 34.74
N ASP A 295 36.11 83.28 35.29
CA ASP A 295 34.76 82.71 35.17
C ASP A 295 34.30 82.63 33.70
N VAL A 296 34.51 83.70 32.92
CA VAL A 296 34.21 83.71 31.48
C VAL A 296 35.04 82.67 30.71
N ALA A 297 36.29 82.41 31.12
CA ALA A 297 37.17 81.40 30.52
C ALA A 297 36.83 79.94 30.93
N VAL A 298 36.02 79.75 31.98
CA VAL A 298 35.43 78.45 32.35
C VAL A 298 34.13 78.24 31.56
N LEU A 299 33.20 79.20 31.64
CA LEU A 299 31.88 79.11 30.99
C LEU A 299 31.96 78.92 29.47
N THR A 300 32.97 79.50 28.82
CA THR A 300 33.23 79.29 27.39
C THR A 300 33.61 77.84 27.05
N LYS A 301 34.45 77.19 27.87
CA LYS A 301 34.82 75.77 27.70
C LYS A 301 33.64 74.84 27.97
N GLU A 302 32.81 75.15 28.95
CA GLU A 302 31.58 74.40 29.22
C GLU A 302 30.60 74.50 28.04
N LEU A 303 30.50 75.68 27.40
CA LEU A 303 29.70 75.88 26.19
C LEU A 303 30.23 75.05 25.00
N GLU A 304 31.54 75.05 24.77
CA GLU A 304 32.21 74.24 23.74
C GLU A 304 31.97 72.74 23.95
N ALA A 305 32.09 72.25 25.19
CA ALA A 305 31.81 70.87 25.54
C ALA A 305 30.33 70.51 25.28
N TYR A 306 29.39 71.37 25.69
CA TYR A 306 27.95 71.16 25.51
C TYR A 306 27.54 71.13 24.03
N ASP A 307 28.04 72.03 23.19
CA ASP A 307 27.76 71.97 21.74
C ASP A 307 28.41 70.74 21.07
N GLY A 308 29.53 70.25 21.60
CA GLY A 308 30.14 68.96 21.24
C GLY A 308 29.25 67.75 21.57
N GLU A 309 28.74 67.65 22.81
CA GLU A 309 27.78 66.61 23.21
C GLU A 309 26.50 66.66 22.35
N LYS A 310 26.00 67.86 22.10
CA LYS A 310 24.82 68.12 21.26
C LYS A 310 25.08 67.77 19.79
N ALA A 311 26.33 67.80 19.30
CA ALA A 311 26.70 67.27 17.99
C ALA A 311 26.69 65.72 17.99
N LEU A 312 27.27 65.08 19.00
CA LEU A 312 27.24 63.63 19.18
C LEU A 312 25.80 63.10 19.31
N LEU A 313 24.93 63.80 20.03
CA LEU A 313 23.50 63.45 20.18
C LEU A 313 22.76 63.51 18.84
N ARG A 314 23.04 64.50 17.98
CA ARG A 314 22.49 64.55 16.61
C ARG A 314 22.97 63.36 15.78
N GLN A 315 24.26 63.01 15.85
CA GLN A 315 24.81 61.86 15.13
C GLN A 315 24.22 60.53 15.62
N ALA A 316 24.03 60.38 16.94
CA ALA A 316 23.38 59.20 17.54
C ALA A 316 21.92 59.06 17.08
N LYS A 317 21.14 60.15 17.07
CA LYS A 317 19.76 60.16 16.55
C LYS A 317 19.70 59.82 15.05
N ALA A 318 20.64 60.31 14.24
CA ALA A 318 20.71 59.95 12.82
C ALA A 318 21.01 58.45 12.60
N ARG A 319 21.94 57.88 13.39
CA ARG A 319 22.22 56.43 13.37
C ARG A 319 21.02 55.59 13.83
N LEU A 320 20.29 56.04 14.84
CA LEU A 320 19.07 55.38 15.33
C LEU A 320 18.01 55.33 14.23
N LEU A 321 17.70 56.46 13.57
CA LEU A 321 16.72 56.53 12.48
C LEU A 321 17.07 55.58 11.32
N VAL A 322 18.35 55.48 10.95
CA VAL A 322 18.82 54.53 9.92
C VAL A 322 18.64 53.07 10.37
N ALA A 323 18.88 52.76 11.65
CA ALA A 323 18.67 51.43 12.20
C ALA A 323 17.17 51.06 12.30
N GLU A 324 16.31 52.00 12.68
CA GLU A 324 14.85 51.85 12.73
C GLU A 324 14.26 51.59 11.34
N ASN A 325 14.68 52.38 10.34
CA ASN A 325 14.28 52.17 8.94
C ASN A 325 14.71 50.78 8.44
N ARG A 326 15.97 50.39 8.69
CA ARG A 326 16.48 49.06 8.29
C ARG A 326 15.76 47.92 9.01
N LEU A 327 15.40 48.08 10.28
CA LEU A 327 14.60 47.12 11.04
C LEU A 327 13.20 46.98 10.44
N ASN A 328 12.58 48.07 9.98
CA ASN A 328 11.26 48.04 9.38
C ASN A 328 11.27 47.42 7.98
N SER A 329 12.31 47.66 7.15
CA SER A 329 12.53 46.92 5.90
C SER A 329 12.66 45.41 6.15
N LEU A 330 13.54 45.00 7.09
CA LEU A 330 13.76 43.59 7.42
C LEU A 330 12.50 42.89 7.95
N LYS A 331 11.65 43.57 8.74
CA LYS A 331 10.35 43.03 9.17
C LYS A 331 9.41 42.76 8.00
N TRP A 332 9.37 43.67 7.01
CA TRP A 332 8.54 43.51 5.83
C TRP A 332 9.06 42.37 4.93
N GLU A 333 10.38 42.27 4.76
CA GLU A 333 11.03 41.16 4.04
C GLU A 333 10.75 39.81 4.71
N ASP A 334 10.88 39.72 6.04
CA ASP A 334 10.61 38.51 6.84
C ASP A 334 9.14 38.06 6.74
N GLU A 335 8.18 39.01 6.76
CA GLU A 335 6.76 38.71 6.58
C GLU A 335 6.43 38.23 5.15
N VAL A 336 6.96 38.90 4.11
CA VAL A 336 6.81 38.47 2.71
C VAL A 336 7.44 37.09 2.48
N LEU A 337 8.56 36.79 3.14
CA LEU A 337 9.21 35.47 3.08
C LEU A 337 8.40 34.40 3.83
N ARG A 338 7.76 34.71 4.96
CA ARG A 338 6.84 33.77 5.64
C ARG A 338 5.63 33.44 4.76
N GLN A 339 5.00 34.43 4.16
CA GLN A 339 3.83 34.22 3.30
C GLN A 339 4.19 33.33 2.09
N LYS A 340 5.30 33.61 1.41
CA LYS A 340 5.83 32.75 0.33
C LYS A 340 6.21 31.36 0.81
N HIS A 341 6.76 31.22 2.02
CA HIS A 341 7.10 29.91 2.57
C HIS A 341 5.85 29.07 2.86
N LEU A 342 4.79 29.67 3.42
CA LEU A 342 3.51 29.00 3.65
C LEU A 342 2.85 28.56 2.33
N GLU A 343 2.89 29.40 1.30
CA GLU A 343 2.38 29.06 -0.04
C GLU A 343 3.15 27.88 -0.66
N VAL A 344 4.49 27.92 -0.65
CA VAL A 344 5.34 26.82 -1.15
C VAL A 344 5.15 25.54 -0.34
N VAL A 345 4.90 25.63 0.97
CA VAL A 345 4.55 24.48 1.83
C VAL A 345 3.20 23.88 1.43
N ALA A 346 2.19 24.70 1.14
CA ALA A 346 0.89 24.22 0.66
C ALA A 346 0.99 23.54 -0.70
N GLN A 347 1.63 24.19 -1.68
CA GLN A 347 1.87 23.64 -3.03
C GLN A 347 2.65 22.30 -2.96
N ARG A 348 3.67 22.21 -2.11
CA ARG A 348 4.45 20.99 -1.85
C ARG A 348 3.56 19.86 -1.34
N ASP A 349 2.66 20.13 -0.40
CA ASP A 349 1.84 19.07 0.22
C ASP A 349 0.66 18.67 -0.67
N GLU A 350 0.08 19.59 -1.43
CA GLU A 350 -0.85 19.30 -2.52
C GLU A 350 -0.22 18.37 -3.58
N LEU A 351 1.02 18.66 -4.00
CA LEU A 351 1.79 17.79 -4.91
C LEU A 351 2.05 16.41 -4.31
N LYS A 352 2.27 16.30 -2.99
CA LYS A 352 2.43 15.00 -2.31
C LYS A 352 1.12 14.20 -2.21
N GLU A 353 -0.04 14.84 -2.08
CA GLU A 353 -1.33 14.16 -2.15
C GLU A 353 -1.56 13.65 -3.57
N LYS A 354 -1.48 14.53 -4.58
CA LYS A 354 -1.61 14.17 -6.01
C LYS A 354 -0.66 13.05 -6.42
N HIS A 355 0.57 13.03 -5.92
CA HIS A 355 1.52 11.95 -6.17
C HIS A 355 1.12 10.62 -5.52
N ARG A 356 0.53 10.64 -4.30
CA ARG A 356 -0.02 9.44 -3.65
C ARG A 356 -1.26 8.91 -4.35
N GLU A 357 -2.15 9.80 -4.80
CA GLU A 357 -3.32 9.45 -5.63
C GLU A 357 -2.89 8.76 -6.93
N LEU A 358 -1.95 9.35 -7.67
CA LEU A 358 -1.39 8.77 -8.90
C LEU A 358 -0.70 7.41 -8.65
N ILE A 359 0.04 7.25 -7.55
CA ILE A 359 0.62 5.96 -7.16
C ILE A 359 -0.49 4.93 -6.87
N SER A 360 -1.57 5.33 -6.21
CA SER A 360 -2.72 4.46 -5.91
C SER A 360 -3.42 4.01 -7.20
N GLU A 361 -3.71 4.95 -8.10
CA GLU A 361 -4.28 4.65 -9.41
C GLU A 361 -3.40 3.72 -10.24
N VAL A 362 -2.09 3.98 -10.31
CA VAL A 362 -1.16 3.14 -11.09
C VAL A 362 -1.09 1.73 -10.50
N LYS A 363 -1.10 1.59 -9.17
CA LYS A 363 -1.19 0.28 -8.49
C LYS A 363 -2.50 -0.43 -8.80
N GLN A 364 -3.64 0.26 -8.76
CA GLN A 364 -4.96 -0.31 -9.07
C GLN A 364 -5.07 -0.71 -10.55
N LYS A 365 -4.55 0.11 -11.47
CA LYS A 365 -4.48 -0.18 -12.91
C LYS A 365 -3.53 -1.36 -13.20
N ALA A 366 -2.46 -1.52 -12.42
CA ALA A 366 -1.56 -2.67 -12.50
C ALA A 366 -2.17 -3.96 -11.94
N SER A 367 -2.81 -3.92 -10.77
CA SER A 367 -3.46 -5.09 -10.18
C SER A 367 -4.66 -5.56 -11.00
N PHE A 368 -5.46 -4.64 -11.56
CA PHE A 368 -6.53 -4.99 -12.50
C PHE A 368 -5.98 -5.65 -13.79
N LYS A 369 -4.87 -5.15 -14.34
CA LYS A 369 -4.18 -5.80 -15.47
C LYS A 369 -3.67 -7.20 -15.10
N HIS A 370 -3.13 -7.38 -13.90
CA HIS A 370 -2.66 -8.68 -13.41
C HIS A 370 -3.82 -9.69 -13.28
N LEU A 371 -4.91 -9.32 -12.59
CA LEU A 371 -6.12 -10.13 -12.46
C LEU A 371 -6.75 -10.47 -13.82
N LEU A 372 -6.72 -9.53 -14.79
CA LEU A 372 -7.21 -9.78 -16.15
C LEU A 372 -6.29 -10.71 -16.97
N LEU A 373 -4.99 -10.77 -16.66
CA LEU A 373 -4.06 -11.72 -17.25
C LEU A 373 -4.18 -13.11 -16.60
N GLU A 374 -4.34 -13.16 -15.28
CA GLU A 374 -4.65 -14.37 -14.50
C GLU A 374 -5.93 -15.03 -15.02
N LYS A 375 -7.05 -14.31 -15.09
CA LYS A 375 -8.32 -14.85 -15.63
C LYS A 375 -8.28 -15.23 -17.12
N LYS A 376 -7.29 -14.72 -17.88
CA LYS A 376 -7.00 -15.18 -19.25
C LYS A 376 -6.13 -16.42 -19.28
N LEU A 377 -5.23 -16.59 -18.31
CA LEU A 377 -4.43 -17.79 -18.14
C LEU A 377 -5.33 -18.95 -17.71
N ASP A 378 -6.22 -18.73 -16.73
CA ASP A 378 -7.24 -19.69 -16.29
C ASP A 378 -8.08 -20.18 -17.49
N ALA A 379 -8.68 -19.26 -18.25
CA ALA A 379 -9.52 -19.60 -19.40
C ALA A 379 -8.76 -20.25 -20.57
N VAL A 380 -7.43 -20.12 -20.62
CA VAL A 380 -6.57 -20.84 -21.58
C VAL A 380 -6.18 -22.22 -21.02
N ALA A 381 -6.02 -22.37 -19.71
CA ALA A 381 -5.82 -23.66 -19.06
C ALA A 381 -7.08 -24.54 -19.16
N GLU A 382 -8.27 -24.01 -18.83
CA GLU A 382 -9.56 -24.68 -19.04
C GLU A 382 -9.75 -25.13 -20.51
N GLN A 383 -9.34 -24.27 -21.47
CA GLN A 383 -9.37 -24.62 -22.89
C GLN A 383 -8.34 -25.68 -23.27
N LEU A 384 -7.17 -25.72 -22.63
CA LEU A 384 -6.17 -26.76 -22.86
C LEU A 384 -6.65 -28.10 -22.31
N GLU A 385 -7.09 -28.14 -21.05
CA GLU A 385 -7.67 -29.34 -20.40
C GLU A 385 -8.86 -29.90 -21.19
N ALA A 386 -9.78 -29.03 -21.64
CA ALA A 386 -10.90 -29.45 -22.48
C ALA A 386 -10.48 -29.96 -23.87
N ARG A 387 -9.30 -29.59 -24.37
CA ARG A 387 -8.76 -30.07 -25.65
C ARG A 387 -7.99 -31.37 -25.48
N ASP A 388 -7.19 -31.51 -24.43
CA ASP A 388 -6.51 -32.76 -24.11
C ASP A 388 -7.53 -33.86 -23.77
N ALA A 389 -8.60 -33.55 -23.02
CA ALA A 389 -9.71 -34.48 -22.79
C ALA A 389 -10.45 -34.90 -24.07
N GLN A 390 -10.62 -33.99 -25.05
CA GLN A 390 -11.16 -34.32 -26.38
C GLN A 390 -10.19 -35.20 -27.19
N LEU A 391 -8.89 -35.00 -27.01
CA LEU A 391 -7.83 -35.74 -27.69
C LEU A 391 -7.75 -37.17 -27.14
N ASP A 392 -7.80 -37.35 -25.81
CA ASP A 392 -7.83 -38.65 -25.14
C ASP A 392 -9.11 -39.45 -25.47
N ASP A 393 -10.29 -38.80 -25.49
CA ASP A 393 -11.53 -39.42 -25.97
C ASP A 393 -11.38 -39.91 -27.41
N ALA A 394 -10.87 -39.06 -28.32
CA ALA A 394 -10.63 -39.43 -29.72
C ALA A 394 -9.61 -40.59 -29.87
N LEU A 395 -8.53 -40.59 -29.09
CA LEU A 395 -7.55 -41.69 -29.06
C LEU A 395 -8.18 -43.00 -28.58
N SER A 396 -8.99 -42.95 -27.52
CA SER A 396 -9.65 -44.12 -26.96
C SER A 396 -10.64 -44.75 -27.95
N ARG A 397 -11.44 -43.93 -28.64
CA ARG A 397 -12.40 -44.38 -29.67
C ARG A 397 -11.72 -44.95 -30.91
N ALA A 398 -10.57 -44.39 -31.30
CA ALA A 398 -9.81 -44.86 -32.45
C ALA A 398 -9.04 -46.17 -32.18
N ASN A 399 -8.89 -46.56 -30.90
CA ASN A 399 -8.30 -47.84 -30.46
C ASN A 399 -6.90 -48.12 -31.05
N VAL A 400 -6.08 -47.06 -31.16
CA VAL A 400 -4.77 -47.09 -31.84
C VAL A 400 -3.64 -47.36 -30.87
N ASP A 401 -2.60 -48.07 -31.32
CA ASP A 401 -1.36 -48.30 -30.58
C ASP A 401 -0.66 -46.97 -30.18
N VAL A 402 -0.82 -46.62 -28.90
CA VAL A 402 -0.24 -45.43 -28.26
C VAL A 402 1.28 -45.39 -28.39
N SER A 403 1.98 -46.54 -28.47
CA SER A 403 3.43 -46.57 -28.62
C SER A 403 3.90 -46.21 -30.04
N ARG A 404 3.06 -46.40 -31.06
CA ARG A 404 3.31 -45.92 -32.42
C ARG A 404 2.89 -44.46 -32.58
N LEU A 405 1.67 -44.12 -32.14
CA LEU A 405 1.19 -42.74 -32.21
C LEU A 405 2.07 -41.76 -31.45
N SER A 406 2.60 -42.10 -30.27
CA SER A 406 3.50 -41.22 -29.54
C SER A 406 4.75 -40.83 -30.35
N LYS A 407 5.29 -41.72 -31.19
CA LYS A 407 6.46 -41.46 -32.04
C LYS A 407 6.10 -40.63 -33.26
N GLU A 408 5.01 -40.93 -33.96
CA GLU A 408 4.58 -40.14 -35.11
C GLU A 408 4.03 -38.76 -34.70
N ALA A 409 3.28 -38.67 -33.60
CA ALA A 409 2.85 -37.40 -33.02
C ALA A 409 4.04 -36.58 -32.48
N ALA A 410 5.07 -37.20 -31.90
CA ALA A 410 6.30 -36.49 -31.56
C ALA A 410 7.03 -35.97 -32.81
N ALA A 411 7.11 -36.75 -33.88
CA ALA A 411 7.70 -36.30 -35.14
C ALA A 411 6.88 -35.19 -35.82
N GLN A 412 5.55 -35.24 -35.75
CA GLN A 412 4.67 -34.16 -36.23
C GLN A 412 4.77 -32.91 -35.35
N ARG A 413 4.79 -33.05 -34.01
CA ARG A 413 5.03 -31.94 -33.06
C ARG A 413 6.39 -31.28 -33.28
N ALA A 414 7.45 -32.05 -33.56
CA ALA A 414 8.77 -31.52 -33.92
C ALA A 414 8.72 -30.73 -35.24
N ARG A 415 8.16 -31.30 -36.32
CA ARG A 415 7.98 -30.60 -37.60
C ARG A 415 7.13 -29.33 -37.47
N ALA A 416 6.06 -29.36 -36.68
CA ALA A 416 5.23 -28.20 -36.40
C ALA A 416 6.01 -27.12 -35.64
N LYS A 417 6.81 -27.50 -34.63
CA LYS A 417 7.70 -26.60 -33.90
C LYS A 417 8.78 -25.97 -34.80
N ASP A 418 9.34 -26.74 -35.73
CA ASP A 418 10.31 -26.22 -36.71
C ASP A 418 9.66 -25.23 -37.69
N ILE A 419 8.41 -25.48 -38.12
CA ILE A 419 7.64 -24.58 -38.98
C ILE A 419 7.29 -23.28 -38.23
N ILE A 420 6.85 -23.39 -36.97
CA ILE A 420 6.55 -22.24 -36.10
C ILE A 420 7.83 -21.41 -35.89
N GLY A 421 8.94 -22.02 -35.46
CA GLY A 421 10.20 -21.30 -35.25
C GLY A 421 10.76 -20.62 -36.50
N ARG A 422 10.54 -21.19 -37.70
CA ARG A 422 10.85 -20.52 -38.98
C ARG A 422 9.92 -19.33 -39.23
N LYS A 423 8.63 -19.45 -38.96
CA LYS A 423 7.66 -18.35 -39.11
C LYS A 423 7.88 -17.24 -38.10
N ASP A 424 8.28 -17.55 -36.87
CA ASP A 424 8.64 -16.56 -35.86
C ASP A 424 9.93 -15.80 -36.25
N ALA A 425 10.93 -16.49 -36.81
CA ALA A 425 12.14 -15.84 -37.34
C ALA A 425 11.86 -14.96 -38.58
N GLU A 426 10.97 -15.41 -39.48
CA GLU A 426 10.48 -14.64 -40.63
C GLU A 426 9.73 -13.38 -40.19
N LEU A 427 8.83 -13.51 -39.19
CA LEU A 427 8.13 -12.38 -38.57
C LEU A 427 9.08 -11.40 -37.87
N ALA A 428 10.09 -11.89 -37.15
CA ALA A 428 11.12 -11.06 -36.53
C ALA A 428 11.89 -10.26 -37.58
N SER A 429 12.34 -10.91 -38.66
CA SER A 429 13.03 -10.24 -39.77
C SER A 429 12.18 -9.16 -40.43
N ILE A 430 10.88 -9.42 -40.66
CA ILE A 430 9.94 -8.45 -41.23
C ILE A 430 9.70 -7.28 -40.26
N ASN A 431 9.63 -7.54 -38.96
CA ASN A 431 9.45 -6.50 -37.95
C ASN A 431 10.70 -5.60 -37.79
N ASP A 432 11.90 -6.18 -37.86
CA ASP A 432 13.16 -5.44 -37.89
C ASP A 432 13.29 -4.58 -39.16
N GLU A 433 12.94 -5.14 -40.33
CA GLU A 433 12.92 -4.39 -41.60
C GLU A 433 11.91 -3.23 -41.54
N THR A 434 10.70 -3.48 -41.02
CA THR A 434 9.69 -2.45 -40.79
C THR A 434 10.19 -1.37 -39.84
N SER A 435 10.91 -1.74 -38.78
CA SER A 435 11.50 -0.80 -37.81
C SER A 435 12.59 0.06 -38.44
N ARG A 436 13.43 -0.50 -39.33
CA ARG A 436 14.43 0.25 -40.11
C ARG A 436 13.78 1.24 -41.07
N ILE A 437 12.71 0.83 -41.77
CA ILE A 437 11.95 1.70 -42.68
C ILE A 437 11.29 2.85 -41.90
N VAL A 438 10.72 2.57 -40.72
CA VAL A 438 10.14 3.58 -39.83
C VAL A 438 11.18 4.59 -39.34
N ALA A 439 12.39 4.13 -38.98
CA ALA A 439 13.49 5.00 -38.58
C ALA A 439 13.98 5.88 -39.76
N ALA A 440 14.26 5.27 -40.92
CA ALA A 440 14.71 6.01 -42.11
C ALA A 440 13.66 7.02 -42.62
N HIS A 441 12.36 6.74 -42.43
CA HIS A 441 11.30 7.72 -42.70
C HIS A 441 11.34 8.89 -41.70
N GLN A 442 11.61 8.63 -40.41
CA GLN A 442 11.74 9.70 -39.41
C GLN A 442 12.97 10.57 -39.69
N ASP A 443 14.14 9.95 -39.95
CA ASP A 443 15.36 10.65 -40.33
C ASP A 443 15.16 11.54 -41.57
N LEU A 444 14.43 11.02 -42.58
CA LEU A 444 14.05 11.79 -43.78
C LEU A 444 13.10 12.95 -43.44
N MET A 445 12.12 12.75 -42.56
CA MET A 445 11.20 13.81 -42.15
C MET A 445 11.91 14.93 -41.40
N ASP A 446 12.83 14.59 -40.51
CA ASP A 446 13.59 15.57 -39.74
C ASP A 446 14.61 16.31 -40.63
N ALA A 447 15.25 15.62 -41.57
CA ALA A 447 16.10 16.25 -42.59
C ALA A 447 15.31 17.19 -43.52
N VAL A 448 14.09 16.83 -43.91
CA VAL A 448 13.19 17.71 -44.70
C VAL A 448 12.76 18.92 -43.87
N ALA A 449 12.36 18.74 -42.61
CA ALA A 449 11.99 19.85 -41.72
C ALA A 449 13.15 20.83 -41.49
N GLN A 450 14.36 20.31 -41.29
CA GLN A 450 15.59 21.11 -41.22
C GLN A 450 15.83 21.85 -42.55
N LYS A 451 15.71 21.19 -43.70
CA LYS A 451 15.94 21.82 -45.01
C LYS A 451 14.91 22.90 -45.35
N MET A 452 13.65 22.73 -44.94
CA MET A 452 12.61 23.76 -45.08
C MET A 452 12.91 24.98 -44.18
N THR A 453 13.45 24.73 -42.98
CA THR A 453 13.89 25.79 -42.06
C THR A 453 15.11 26.54 -42.61
N ASP A 454 16.10 25.84 -43.18
CA ASP A 454 17.25 26.44 -43.87
C ASP A 454 16.83 27.35 -45.05
N LEU A 455 15.73 27.00 -45.71
CA LEU A 455 15.16 27.75 -46.85
C LEU A 455 14.19 28.85 -46.41
N GLY A 456 14.00 29.06 -45.11
CA GLY A 456 13.15 30.12 -44.56
C GLY A 456 11.64 29.87 -44.68
N VAL A 457 11.21 28.63 -44.94
CA VAL A 457 9.79 28.27 -45.04
C VAL A 457 9.31 27.63 -43.73
N PRO A 458 8.44 28.29 -42.93
CA PRO A 458 7.91 27.72 -41.71
C PRO A 458 7.09 26.45 -42.00
N THR A 459 7.34 25.37 -41.27
CA THR A 459 6.65 24.09 -41.46
C THR A 459 5.13 24.15 -41.21
N ALA A 460 4.65 25.22 -40.55
CA ALA A 460 3.22 25.52 -40.38
C ALA A 460 2.51 25.97 -41.67
N GLU A 461 3.23 26.51 -42.66
CA GLU A 461 2.65 27.06 -43.90
C GLU A 461 2.32 25.98 -44.96
N LEU A 462 2.77 24.74 -44.74
CA LEU A 462 2.60 23.63 -45.69
C LEU A 462 1.13 23.19 -45.89
N GLY A 463 0.22 23.54 -44.99
CA GLY A 463 -1.21 23.19 -45.08
C GLY A 463 -1.57 21.72 -44.87
N PHE A 464 -0.58 20.82 -44.81
CA PHE A 464 -0.74 19.41 -44.43
C PHE A 464 0.27 19.01 -43.35
N ALA A 465 -0.16 18.15 -42.43
CA ALA A 465 0.75 17.51 -41.48
C ALA A 465 1.30 16.21 -42.10
N PRO A 466 2.62 15.99 -42.16
CA PRO A 466 3.19 14.72 -42.57
C PRO A 466 2.79 13.61 -41.57
N LEU A 467 2.43 12.43 -42.08
CA LEU A 467 1.92 11.34 -41.26
C LEU A 467 3.05 10.75 -40.40
N GLN A 468 3.02 11.00 -39.08
CA GLN A 468 3.98 10.40 -38.16
C GLN A 468 3.79 8.88 -38.10
N THR A 469 4.88 8.13 -38.32
CA THR A 469 4.91 6.67 -38.39
C THR A 469 4.53 5.98 -37.08
N SER A 470 4.61 6.69 -35.95
CA SER A 470 4.05 6.30 -34.65
C SER A 470 2.56 5.92 -34.70
N ALA A 471 1.77 6.56 -35.57
CA ALA A 471 0.36 6.24 -35.77
C ALA A 471 0.15 4.86 -36.44
N LEU A 472 1.09 4.42 -37.28
CA LEU A 472 0.97 3.16 -38.03
C LEU A 472 1.18 1.92 -37.14
N GLN A 473 2.11 1.99 -36.18
CA GLN A 473 2.37 0.88 -35.24
C GLN A 473 1.11 0.48 -34.44
N THR A 474 0.29 1.47 -34.06
CA THR A 474 -0.95 1.24 -33.30
C THR A 474 -2.04 0.56 -34.13
N SER A 475 -2.05 0.77 -35.46
CA SER A 475 -3.07 0.23 -36.37
C SER A 475 -2.96 -1.28 -36.55
N VAL A 476 -1.75 -1.78 -36.86
CA VAL A 476 -1.51 -3.18 -37.23
C VAL A 476 -1.84 -4.14 -36.07
N PHE A 477 -1.59 -3.72 -34.83
CA PHE A 477 -1.82 -4.56 -33.64
C PHE A 477 -3.29 -4.69 -33.21
N GLN A 478 -4.20 -3.86 -33.72
CA GLN A 478 -5.64 -3.96 -33.39
C GLN A 478 -6.44 -4.83 -34.36
N GLN A 479 -6.00 -4.99 -35.62
CA GLN A 479 -6.77 -5.69 -36.64
C GLN A 479 -6.60 -7.23 -36.65
N SER A 480 -5.58 -7.76 -35.96
CA SER A 480 -5.24 -9.20 -36.00
C SER A 480 -6.02 -10.09 -35.01
N ARG A 481 -6.88 -9.53 -34.16
CA ARG A 481 -7.75 -10.29 -33.23
C ARG A 481 -9.23 -10.06 -33.51
N VAL A 482 -9.82 -10.96 -34.30
CA VAL A 482 -11.27 -11.03 -34.52
C VAL A 482 -12.00 -11.36 -33.22
N PRO A 483 -12.88 -10.50 -32.68
CA PRO A 483 -13.83 -10.87 -31.65
C PRO A 483 -15.10 -11.39 -32.33
N SER A 484 -15.41 -12.68 -32.19
CA SER A 484 -16.75 -13.16 -32.55
C SER A 484 -17.81 -12.47 -31.69
N GLN A 485 -18.98 -12.23 -32.26
CA GLN A 485 -19.90 -11.20 -31.76
C GLN A 485 -20.53 -11.54 -30.41
N ARG A 486 -20.54 -10.56 -29.50
CA ARG A 486 -21.81 -10.10 -28.92
C ARG A 486 -21.75 -8.62 -28.51
N ARG A 487 -22.56 -7.78 -29.18
CA ARG A 487 -22.90 -6.45 -28.66
C ARG A 487 -23.89 -6.63 -27.50
N GLN A 488 -23.62 -6.00 -26.37
CA GLN A 488 -24.65 -5.39 -25.56
C GLN A 488 -24.27 -3.93 -25.33
N THR A 489 -25.23 -3.04 -25.62
CA THR A 489 -25.10 -1.60 -25.44
C THR A 489 -25.55 -1.23 -24.04
N VAL A 490 -24.68 -0.56 -23.29
CA VAL A 490 -25.09 0.26 -22.14
C VAL A 490 -24.60 1.67 -22.40
N VAL A 491 -25.53 2.62 -22.38
CA VAL A 491 -25.24 4.06 -22.47
C VAL A 491 -24.99 4.57 -21.06
N GLN A 492 -23.94 5.37 -20.86
CA GLN A 492 -23.86 6.25 -19.71
C GLN A 492 -23.05 7.50 -20.06
N ASP A 493 -23.59 8.66 -19.71
CA ASP A 493 -23.09 9.96 -20.16
C ASP A 493 -21.77 10.37 -19.51
N GLN A 494 -20.97 11.15 -20.24
CA GLN A 494 -19.94 12.01 -19.64
C GLN A 494 -20.05 13.42 -20.24
N LEU A 495 -20.09 14.42 -19.36
CA LEU A 495 -20.19 15.83 -19.70
C LEU A 495 -18.82 16.36 -20.20
N PRO A 496 -18.80 17.34 -21.12
CA PRO A 496 -17.56 17.90 -21.63
C PRO A 496 -16.90 18.83 -20.60
N VAL A 497 -15.68 18.52 -20.19
CA VAL A 497 -14.81 19.46 -19.45
C VAL A 497 -14.26 20.49 -20.44
N GLN A 498 -14.71 21.74 -20.34
CA GLN A 498 -14.16 22.84 -21.11
C GLN A 498 -12.83 23.30 -20.49
N THR A 499 -11.74 23.17 -21.23
CA THR A 499 -10.44 23.78 -20.87
C THR A 499 -10.47 25.27 -21.20
N ALA A 500 -10.81 26.11 -20.22
CA ALA A 500 -10.78 27.56 -20.38
C ALA A 500 -9.33 28.08 -20.35
N SER A 501 -8.81 28.46 -21.52
CA SER A 501 -7.56 29.23 -21.60
C SER A 501 -7.80 30.65 -21.07
N LEU A 502 -7.18 31.01 -19.94
CA LEU A 502 -7.10 32.41 -19.53
C LEU A 502 -5.87 33.08 -20.16
N GLU A 503 -6.11 33.83 -21.23
CA GLU A 503 -5.20 34.91 -21.60
C GLU A 503 -5.33 36.04 -20.57
N VAL A 504 -4.20 36.57 -20.09
CA VAL A 504 -4.17 37.80 -19.28
C VAL A 504 -3.22 38.79 -19.94
N SER A 505 -3.74 39.55 -20.90
CA SER A 505 -3.12 40.77 -21.39
C SER A 505 -3.70 41.96 -20.61
N GLY A 506 -2.84 42.80 -20.03
CA GLY A 506 -3.25 43.85 -19.11
C GLY A 506 -2.09 44.76 -18.69
N ALA A 507 -1.57 45.54 -19.64
CA ALA A 507 -0.49 46.49 -19.37
C ALA A 507 -1.03 47.84 -18.87
N HIS A 508 -0.32 48.51 -17.96
CA HIS A 508 -0.12 49.98 -17.96
C HIS A 508 1.03 50.45 -17.04
N ALA A 509 1.59 51.61 -17.43
CA ALA A 509 2.58 52.53 -16.83
C ALA A 509 2.98 52.41 -15.32
N ALA A 510 4.15 52.88 -14.86
CA ALA A 510 5.00 53.96 -15.40
C ALA A 510 6.48 53.95 -14.91
N SER A 511 7.37 54.52 -15.75
CA SER A 511 8.57 55.32 -15.45
C SER A 511 9.59 54.90 -14.35
N PRO A 512 10.85 54.64 -14.73
CA PRO A 512 12.03 54.88 -13.89
C PRO A 512 12.77 56.16 -14.33
N VAL A 513 12.88 57.16 -13.44
CA VAL A 513 13.74 58.33 -13.66
C VAL A 513 15.20 57.97 -13.34
N ALA A 514 16.03 57.86 -14.36
CA ALA A 514 17.47 57.69 -14.20
C ALA A 514 18.17 59.06 -14.08
N VAL A 515 18.81 59.32 -12.94
CA VAL A 515 19.79 60.39 -12.77
C VAL A 515 21.16 59.74 -12.57
N ALA A 516 22.16 60.22 -13.29
CA ALA A 516 23.50 59.64 -13.31
C ALA A 516 24.57 60.66 -12.90
N MET A 517 25.70 60.12 -12.41
CA MET A 517 26.99 60.80 -12.23
C MET A 517 27.07 61.84 -11.09
N PRO A 518 28.30 62.17 -10.61
CA PRO A 518 29.48 61.32 -10.48
C PRO A 518 30.07 61.32 -9.05
N GLN A 519 31.01 60.41 -8.78
CA GLN A 519 32.00 60.62 -7.73
C GLN A 519 33.09 61.59 -8.23
N ALA A 520 33.57 62.46 -7.34
CA ALA A 520 34.76 63.28 -7.54
C ALA A 520 35.90 62.79 -6.63
N VAL A 521 37.12 63.23 -6.94
CA VAL A 521 38.38 62.95 -6.21
C VAL A 521 38.42 63.70 -4.89
#